data_AF-A0A9X0D249-F1
#
_entry.id   AF-A0A9X0D249-F1
#
_cell.length_a   1.000
_cell.length_b   1.000
_cell.length_c   1.000
_cell.angle_alpha   90.00
_cell.angle_beta   90.00
_cell.angle_gamma   90.00
#
_symmetry.space_group_name_H-M   'P 1'
#
loop_
_entity.id
_entity.type
_entity.pdbx_description
1 polymer ?
#
loop_
_entity_poly.entity_id
_entity_poly.type
_entity_poly.pdbx_seq_one_letter_code
_entity_poly.pdbx_strand_id
1 'polypeptide(L)'
;MAGTFAGREWARENNLKFPPINAMEQFGKDGLKEYYVFSDPKDPTCPVVVHFPLVNKTFKEQVSPGVPRKTAEEKEFADFSIFEDPEGYYSTFNFHYPPKPFDRLSKLCEFNTLLAKDTIKDVMADCVRRRREGKVENGATNGKDGSNGHK
;
A
#
# COMPACT_ATOMS: atom_id res chain seq x y z
N MET A 1 2.04 0.69 9.94
CA MET A 1 1.41 -0.45 10.64
C MET A 1 0.38 0.02 11.68
N ALA A 2 0.74 0.71 12.77
CA ALA A 2 -0.23 1.14 13.80
C ALA A 2 -1.44 1.93 13.26
N GLY A 3 -1.22 2.87 12.33
CA GLY A 3 -2.31 3.62 11.69
C GLY A 3 -3.29 2.76 10.87
N THR A 4 -2.80 1.71 10.22
CA THR A 4 -3.64 0.77 9.46
C THR A 4 -4.53 -0.04 10.39
N PHE A 5 -4.01 -0.46 11.56
CA PHE A 5 -4.79 -1.14 12.59
C PHE A 5 -5.89 -0.26 13.16
N ALA A 6 -5.59 0.99 13.51
CA ALA A 6 -6.60 1.94 13.97
C ALA A 6 -7.70 2.15 12.90
N GLY A 7 -7.32 2.25 11.62
CA GLY A 7 -8.26 2.34 10.51
C GLY A 7 -9.17 1.11 10.39
N ARG A 8 -8.63 -0.10 10.61
CA ARG A 8 -9.42 -1.34 10.64
C ARG A 8 -10.43 -1.35 11.79
N GLU A 9 -9.99 -1.02 13.00
CA GLU A 9 -10.87 -1.02 14.17
C GLU A 9 -12.00 0.00 14.01
N TRP A 10 -11.69 1.20 13.53
CA TRP A 10 -12.70 2.21 13.22
C TRP A 10 -13.69 1.73 12.14
N ALA A 11 -13.22 1.09 11.07
CA ALA A 11 -14.10 0.55 10.04
C ALA A 11 -15.03 -0.55 10.59
N ARG A 12 -14.51 -1.42 11.47
CA ARG A 12 -15.31 -2.44 12.17
C ARG A 12 -16.39 -1.81 13.06
N GLU A 13 -16.06 -0.75 13.79
CA GLU A 13 -17.01 -0.02 14.64
C GLU A 13 -18.11 0.71 13.83
N ASN A 14 -17.82 1.07 12.57
CA ASN A 14 -18.73 1.79 11.69
C ASN A 14 -19.40 0.87 10.63
N ASN A 15 -19.33 -0.45 10.79
CA ASN A 15 -19.89 -1.44 9.85
C ASN A 15 -19.39 -1.27 8.39
N LEU A 16 -18.15 -0.80 8.22
CA LEU A 16 -17.49 -0.67 6.93
C LEU A 16 -16.57 -1.87 6.68
N LYS A 17 -16.51 -2.31 5.42
CA LYS A 17 -15.62 -3.39 4.99
C LYS A 17 -14.17 -2.92 5.03
N PHE A 18 -13.32 -3.70 5.68
CA PHE A 18 -11.88 -3.44 5.74
C PHE A 18 -11.12 -4.78 5.69
N PRO A 19 -10.05 -4.89 4.88
CA PRO A 19 -9.36 -6.16 4.71
C PRO A 19 -8.68 -6.61 6.01
N PRO A 20 -8.55 -7.93 6.26
CA PRO A 20 -7.83 -8.42 7.43
C PRO A 20 -6.37 -7.95 7.39
N ILE A 21 -5.89 -7.42 8.51
CA ILE A 21 -4.49 -6.98 8.67
C ILE A 21 -3.74 -8.08 9.43
N ASN A 22 -3.06 -8.97 8.70
CA ASN A 22 -2.21 -10.01 9.29
C ASN A 22 -0.77 -9.51 9.50
N ALA A 23 -0.66 -8.31 10.07
CA ALA A 23 0.60 -7.57 10.13
C ALA A 23 1.65 -8.25 11.01
N MET A 24 1.27 -8.94 12.08
CA MET A 24 2.22 -9.73 12.91
C MET A 24 2.81 -10.90 12.12
N GLU A 25 1.99 -11.59 11.33
CA GLU A 25 2.44 -12.73 10.53
C GLU A 25 3.33 -12.26 9.37
N GLN A 26 2.93 -11.19 8.69
CA GLN A 26 3.72 -10.61 7.59
C GLN A 26 5.03 -9.98 8.07
N PHE A 27 5.01 -9.28 9.20
CA PHE A 27 6.23 -8.74 9.81
C PHE A 27 7.13 -9.84 10.35
N GLY A 28 6.56 -10.89 10.96
CA GLY A 28 7.33 -12.03 11.48
C GLY A 28 7.97 -12.88 10.38
N LYS A 29 7.30 -13.05 9.23
CA LYS A 29 7.83 -13.82 8.09
C LYS A 29 8.83 -13.03 7.25
N ASP A 30 8.51 -11.79 6.93
CA ASP A 30 9.23 -11.02 5.91
C ASP A 30 9.97 -9.79 6.45
N GLY A 31 9.84 -9.49 7.74
CA GLY A 31 10.35 -8.28 8.36
C GLY A 31 9.66 -7.00 7.86
N LEU A 32 10.36 -5.88 8.05
CA LEU A 32 9.95 -4.57 7.56
C LEU A 32 10.13 -4.50 6.03
N LYS A 33 9.03 -4.24 5.32
CA LYS A 33 8.95 -4.05 3.86
C LYS A 33 8.58 -2.61 3.53
N GLU A 34 8.92 -2.18 2.33
CA GLU A 34 8.60 -0.84 1.78
C GLU A 34 7.12 -0.69 1.44
N TYR A 35 6.39 -1.81 1.24
CA TYR A 35 4.94 -1.82 1.10
C TYR A 35 4.32 -3.18 1.44
N TYR A 36 3.03 -3.17 1.76
CA TYR A 36 2.21 -4.36 2.02
C TYR A 36 0.88 -4.24 1.26
N VAL A 37 0.35 -5.38 0.79
CA VAL A 37 -0.98 -5.46 0.17
C VAL A 37 -1.89 -6.26 1.08
N PHE A 38 -3.01 -5.66 1.48
CA PHE A 38 -4.06 -6.29 2.27
C PHE A 38 -5.32 -6.40 1.43
N SER A 39 -5.82 -7.62 1.28
CA SER A 39 -7.07 -7.92 0.57
C SER A 39 -7.81 -9.02 1.30
N ASP A 40 -9.14 -8.97 1.26
CA ASP A 40 -9.95 -10.11 1.73
C ASP A 40 -10.18 -11.10 0.58
N PRO A 41 -9.65 -12.33 0.64
CA PRO A 41 -9.91 -13.35 -0.37
C PRO A 41 -11.33 -13.92 -0.31
N LYS A 42 -12.06 -13.72 0.81
CA LYS A 42 -13.42 -14.24 1.01
C LYS A 42 -14.49 -13.25 0.57
N ASP A 43 -14.18 -11.95 0.60
CA ASP A 43 -15.11 -10.90 0.20
C ASP A 43 -14.51 -10.03 -0.92
N PRO A 44 -14.86 -10.28 -2.20
CA PRO A 44 -14.33 -9.53 -3.33
C PRO A 44 -14.81 -8.07 -3.38
N THR A 45 -15.81 -7.70 -2.58
CA THR A 45 -16.31 -6.31 -2.48
C THR A 45 -15.60 -5.51 -1.39
N CYS A 46 -14.79 -6.16 -0.54
CA CYS A 46 -13.93 -5.51 0.43
C CYS A 46 -12.79 -4.76 -0.29
N PRO A 47 -12.46 -3.52 0.09
CA PRO A 47 -11.39 -2.77 -0.56
C PRO A 47 -10.02 -3.45 -0.38
N VAL A 48 -9.17 -3.32 -1.40
CA VAL A 48 -7.76 -3.69 -1.30
C VAL A 48 -6.98 -2.48 -0.76
N VAL A 49 -6.16 -2.68 0.26
CA VAL A 49 -5.32 -1.63 0.87
C VAL A 49 -3.87 -1.91 0.53
N VAL A 50 -3.24 -0.99 -0.22
CA VAL A 50 -1.79 -0.97 -0.42
C VAL A 50 -1.19 0.01 0.58
N HIS A 51 -0.47 -0.50 1.58
CA HIS A 51 0.10 0.29 2.66
C HIS A 51 1.60 0.50 2.44
N PHE A 52 2.01 1.77 2.42
CA PHE A 52 3.42 2.19 2.33
C PHE A 52 3.91 2.69 3.69
N PRO A 53 4.60 1.87 4.50
CA PRO A 53 5.32 2.38 5.66
C PRO A 53 6.52 3.21 5.21
N LEU A 54 6.85 4.23 6.00
CA LEU A 54 8.04 5.04 5.75
C LEU A 54 9.28 4.28 6.23
N VAL A 55 10.01 3.67 5.30
CA VAL A 55 11.14 2.76 5.57
C VAL A 55 12.27 3.02 4.58
N ASN A 56 13.49 3.20 5.08
CA ASN A 56 14.70 3.28 4.27
C ASN A 56 15.47 1.95 4.33
N LYS A 57 15.13 1.01 3.43
CA LYS A 57 15.77 -0.31 3.33
C LYS A 57 16.44 -0.49 1.96
N THR A 58 15.69 -0.84 0.92
CA THR A 58 16.26 -1.08 -0.42
C THR A 58 16.84 0.20 -1.06
N PHE A 59 16.29 1.37 -0.71
CA PHE A 59 16.79 2.67 -1.19
C PHE A 59 18.26 2.95 -0.84
N LYS A 60 18.76 2.38 0.28
CA LYS A 60 20.18 2.47 0.67
C LYS A 60 21.13 1.87 -0.37
N GLU A 61 20.67 0.84 -1.06
CA GLU A 61 21.48 0.07 -2.00
C GLU A 61 21.21 0.45 -3.46
N GLN A 62 20.02 0.95 -3.76
CA GLN A 62 19.54 1.16 -5.13
C GLN A 62 19.13 2.61 -5.38
N VAL A 63 19.49 3.14 -6.56
CA VAL A 63 19.05 4.48 -7.01
C VAL A 63 17.62 4.43 -7.52
N SER A 64 17.28 3.36 -8.23
CA SER A 64 15.94 3.03 -8.70
C SER A 64 15.75 1.50 -8.61
N PRO A 65 14.51 1.00 -8.59
CA PRO A 65 14.27 -0.44 -8.45
C PRO A 65 15.08 -1.26 -9.48
N GLY A 66 15.97 -2.12 -8.98
CA GLY A 66 16.85 -2.96 -9.79
C GLY A 66 18.17 -2.31 -10.25
N VAL A 67 18.42 -1.03 -9.92
CA VAL A 67 19.64 -0.31 -10.29
C VAL A 67 20.48 0.00 -9.05
N PRO A 68 21.62 -0.68 -8.83
CA PRO A 68 22.46 -0.48 -7.66
C PRO A 68 23.22 0.85 -7.70
N ARG A 69 23.45 1.42 -6.51
CA ARG A 69 24.33 2.58 -6.28
C ARG A 69 25.77 2.19 -6.48
N LYS A 70 26.52 3.02 -7.21
CA LYS A 70 27.91 2.74 -7.58
C LYS A 70 28.89 3.63 -6.83
N THR A 71 28.61 4.93 -6.74
CA THR A 71 29.57 5.88 -6.16
C THR A 71 29.43 5.97 -4.64
N ALA A 72 30.47 6.51 -3.97
CA ALA A 72 30.44 6.71 -2.53
C ALA A 72 29.41 7.77 -2.15
N GLU A 73 29.31 8.84 -2.95
CA GLU A 73 28.37 9.95 -2.76
C GLU A 73 26.92 9.47 -2.88
N GLU A 74 26.62 8.58 -3.83
CA GLU A 74 25.29 7.98 -3.97
C GLU A 74 24.90 7.14 -2.74
N LYS A 75 25.85 6.41 -2.16
CA LYS A 75 25.63 5.58 -0.97
C LYS A 75 25.45 6.45 0.26
N GLU A 76 26.30 7.45 0.45
CA GLU A 76 26.19 8.43 1.53
C GLU A 76 24.85 9.19 1.43
N PHE A 77 24.40 9.53 0.23
CA PHE A 77 23.11 10.20 0.05
C PHE A 77 21.95 9.35 0.59
N ALA A 78 21.96 8.03 0.40
CA ALA A 78 20.88 7.16 0.83
C ALA A 78 21.04 6.60 2.25
N ASP A 79 22.22 6.73 2.85
CA ASP A 79 22.46 6.29 4.21
C ASP A 79 22.04 7.35 5.24
N PHE A 80 20.77 7.25 5.67
CA PHE A 80 20.21 8.06 6.75
C PHE A 80 19.12 7.28 7.46
N SER A 81 18.87 7.63 8.73
CA SER A 81 17.73 7.14 9.51
C SER A 81 16.63 8.21 9.54
N ILE A 82 15.37 7.79 9.54
CA ILE A 82 14.22 8.69 9.56
C ILE A 82 13.77 8.93 11.00
N PHE A 83 13.76 7.87 11.81
CA PHE A 83 13.29 7.90 13.19
C PHE A 83 14.41 8.08 14.21
N GLU A 84 15.65 7.77 13.82
CA GLU A 84 16.86 7.90 14.66
C GLU A 84 17.82 8.91 14.03
N ASP A 85 17.27 9.97 13.43
CA ASP A 85 18.05 11.07 12.86
C ASP A 85 18.64 11.94 13.98
N PRO A 86 19.97 12.00 14.16
CA PRO A 86 20.59 12.75 15.25
C PRO A 86 20.26 14.25 15.19
N GLU A 87 20.14 14.79 13.99
CA GLU A 87 19.85 16.19 13.71
C GLU A 87 18.35 16.53 13.81
N GLY A 88 17.48 15.52 13.89
CA GLY A 88 16.03 15.69 14.06
C GLY A 88 15.33 16.35 12.87
N TYR A 89 15.91 16.29 11.67
CA TYR A 89 15.35 16.91 10.47
C TYR A 89 13.96 16.34 10.14
N TYR A 90 13.76 15.04 10.35
CA TYR A 90 12.50 14.34 10.06
C TYR A 90 11.51 14.31 11.24
N SER A 91 11.78 15.06 12.30
CA SER A 91 10.87 15.17 13.44
C SER A 91 9.54 15.80 13.04
N THR A 92 8.44 15.31 13.62
CA THR A 92 7.10 15.88 13.42
C THR A 92 6.97 17.33 13.88
N PHE A 93 7.91 17.81 14.70
CA PHE A 93 7.96 19.19 15.18
C PHE A 93 8.87 20.09 14.35
N ASN A 94 9.64 19.53 13.41
CA ASN A 94 10.51 20.32 12.56
C ASN A 94 9.80 20.69 11.25
N PHE A 95 9.77 21.99 10.96
CA PHE A 95 9.18 22.55 9.73
C PHE A 95 10.22 23.13 8.78
N HIS A 96 11.49 23.13 9.16
CA HIS A 96 12.58 23.65 8.33
C HIS A 96 13.47 22.51 7.83
N TYR A 97 13.38 22.22 6.53
CA TYR A 97 14.15 21.18 5.87
C TYR A 97 15.24 21.81 5.00
N PRO A 98 16.53 21.56 5.29
CA PRO A 98 17.59 21.86 4.35
C PRO A 98 17.41 21.06 3.05
N PRO A 99 18.01 21.50 1.92
CA PRO A 99 17.82 20.84 0.63
C PRO A 99 18.17 19.34 0.64
N LYS A 100 19.29 18.93 1.25
CA LYS A 100 19.73 17.52 1.27
C LYS A 100 18.75 16.60 2.03
N PRO A 101 18.35 16.88 3.28
CA PRO A 101 17.32 16.09 3.96
C PRO A 101 15.97 16.04 3.24
N PHE A 102 15.54 17.15 2.63
CA PHE A 102 14.32 17.20 1.83
C PHE A 102 14.40 16.27 0.62
N ASP A 103 15.45 16.39 -0.18
CA ASP A 103 15.67 15.57 -1.37
C ASP A 103 15.76 14.09 -1.02
N ARG A 104 16.45 13.76 0.08
CA ARG A 104 16.54 12.39 0.61
C ARG A 104 15.16 11.77 0.87
N LEU A 105 14.31 12.47 1.61
CA LEU A 105 12.97 11.98 1.94
C LEU A 105 12.08 11.89 0.70
N SER A 106 12.12 12.90 -0.16
CA SER A 106 11.38 12.92 -1.42
C SER A 106 11.78 11.74 -2.32
N LYS A 107 13.08 11.52 -2.51
CA LYS A 107 13.61 10.42 -3.34
C LYS A 107 13.35 9.04 -2.74
N LEU A 108 13.37 8.92 -1.41
CA LEU A 108 12.97 7.70 -0.73
C LEU A 108 11.51 7.35 -1.01
N CYS A 109 10.59 8.32 -0.87
CA CYS A 109 9.17 8.12 -1.15
C CYS A 109 8.91 7.76 -2.61
N GLU A 110 9.60 8.45 -3.54
CA GLU A 110 9.56 8.14 -4.97
C GLU A 110 10.01 6.70 -5.23
N PHE A 111 11.17 6.30 -4.70
CA PHE A 111 11.71 4.95 -4.85
C PHE A 111 10.76 3.88 -4.32
N ASN A 112 10.26 4.03 -3.09
CA ASN A 112 9.35 3.06 -2.48
C ASN A 112 8.04 2.91 -3.28
N THR A 113 7.55 4.01 -3.86
CA THR A 113 6.37 3.98 -4.74
C THR A 113 6.68 3.26 -6.06
N LEU A 114 7.84 3.53 -6.66
CA LEU A 114 8.27 2.87 -7.89
C LEU A 114 8.48 1.37 -7.69
N LEU A 115 8.94 0.93 -6.51
CA LEU A 115 9.10 -0.48 -6.17
C LEU A 115 7.76 -1.24 -6.18
N ALA A 116 6.66 -0.57 -5.88
CA ALA A 116 5.32 -1.15 -5.90
C ALA A 116 4.58 -0.97 -7.23
N LYS A 117 5.20 -0.36 -8.24
CA LYS A 117 4.53 0.05 -9.50
C LYS A 117 3.75 -1.09 -10.16
N ASP A 118 4.38 -2.24 -10.34
CA ASP A 118 3.74 -3.36 -11.03
C ASP A 118 2.68 -4.03 -10.14
N THR A 119 2.94 -4.15 -8.83
CA THR A 119 1.94 -4.61 -7.87
C THR A 119 0.69 -3.73 -7.84
N ILE A 120 0.84 -2.39 -7.90
CA ILE A 120 -0.31 -1.47 -7.98
C ILE A 120 -1.11 -1.74 -9.26
N LYS A 121 -0.44 -1.92 -10.41
CA LYS A 121 -1.12 -2.22 -11.67
C LYS A 121 -1.87 -3.55 -11.59
N ASP A 122 -1.26 -4.58 -11.01
CA ASP A 122 -1.88 -5.90 -10.85
C ASP A 122 -3.10 -5.83 -9.95
N VAL A 123 -3.01 -5.12 -8.81
CA VAL A 123 -4.13 -4.86 -7.90
C VAL A 123 -5.25 -4.10 -8.63
N MET A 124 -4.92 -3.07 -9.42
CA MET A 124 -5.91 -2.33 -10.20
C MET A 124 -6.59 -3.20 -11.26
N ALA A 125 -5.81 -4.00 -12.00
CA ALA A 125 -6.33 -4.91 -13.02
C ALA A 125 -7.29 -5.94 -12.40
N ASP A 126 -6.92 -6.51 -11.25
CA ASP A 126 -7.75 -7.43 -10.50
C ASP A 126 -9.04 -6.77 -9.99
N CYS A 127 -8.97 -5.56 -9.42
CA CYS A 127 -10.14 -4.79 -9.02
C CYS A 127 -11.10 -4.52 -10.21
N VAL A 128 -10.56 -4.20 -11.39
CA VAL A 128 -11.37 -4.01 -12.61
C VAL A 128 -12.05 -5.31 -13.04
N ARG A 129 -11.32 -6.44 -13.00
CA ARG A 129 -11.86 -7.77 -13.30
C ARG A 129 -13.03 -8.12 -12.36
N ARG A 130 -12.81 -8.03 -11.05
CA ARG A 130 -13.83 -8.31 -10.02
C ARG A 130 -15.09 -7.44 -10.22
N ARG A 131 -14.91 -6.16 -10.56
CA ARG A 131 -16.03 -5.24 -10.82
C ARG A 131 -16.82 -5.61 -12.09
N ARG A 132 -16.19 -6.21 -13.09
CA ARG A 132 -16.87 -6.69 -14.31
C ARG A 132 -17.66 -7.96 -14.01
N GLU A 133 -17.07 -8.92 -13.30
CA GLU A 133 -17.71 -10.18 -12.93
C GLU A 133 -18.93 -9.97 -12.01
N GLY A 134 -18.80 -9.12 -10.98
CA GLY A 134 -19.92 -8.79 -10.08
C GLY A 134 -21.07 -8.00 -10.75
N LYS A 135 -20.87 -7.42 -11.94
CA LYS A 135 -21.96 -6.85 -12.75
C LYS A 135 -22.71 -7.90 -13.57
N VAL A 136 -22.06 -9.01 -13.92
CA VAL A 136 -22.67 -10.10 -14.70
C VAL A 136 -23.65 -10.89 -13.82
N GLU A 137 -23.32 -11.15 -12.55
CA GLU A 137 -24.20 -11.86 -11.63
C GLU A 137 -25.47 -11.07 -11.27
N ASN A 138 -25.38 -9.75 -11.12
CA ASN A 138 -26.54 -8.89 -10.82
C ASN A 138 -27.45 -8.60 -12.02
N GLY A 139 -27.06 -9.01 -13.24
CA GLY A 139 -27.87 -8.89 -14.46
C GLY A 139 -28.75 -10.11 -14.75
N ALA A 140 -28.54 -11.24 -14.06
CA ALA A 140 -29.19 -12.51 -14.37
C ALA A 140 -30.51 -12.76 -13.60
N THR A 141 -30.91 -11.87 -12.67
CA THR A 141 -32.12 -12.06 -11.84
C THR A 141 -33.35 -11.29 -12.28
N ASN A 142 -33.29 -10.46 -13.33
CA ASN A 142 -34.48 -9.79 -13.89
C ASN A 142 -34.89 -10.39 -15.24
N GLY A 143 -35.57 -11.54 -15.21
CA GLY A 143 -36.08 -12.14 -16.43
C GLY A 143 -36.77 -13.48 -16.27
N LYS A 144 -37.78 -13.56 -15.38
CA LYS A 144 -38.87 -14.56 -15.42
C LYS A 144 -39.90 -14.20 -14.35
N ASP A 145 -40.96 -13.51 -14.76
CA ASP A 145 -42.33 -13.95 -14.46
C ASP A 145 -43.33 -12.99 -15.10
N GLY A 146 -44.08 -13.51 -16.06
CA GLY A 146 -45.02 -12.73 -16.84
C GLY A 146 -45.67 -13.56 -17.94
N SER A 147 -46.22 -14.73 -17.59
CA SER A 147 -47.25 -15.40 -18.39
C SER A 147 -47.83 -16.57 -17.59
N ASN A 148 -48.97 -16.36 -16.94
CA ASN A 148 -50.03 -17.35 -17.06
C ASN A 148 -51.40 -16.70 -16.86
N GLY A 149 -52.08 -16.44 -17.98
CA GLY A 149 -53.53 -16.42 -18.00
C GLY A 149 -54.01 -17.78 -18.43
N HIS A 150 -54.99 -18.37 -17.74
CA HIS A 150 -55.99 -19.22 -18.37
C HIS A 150 -57.21 -19.39 -17.46
N LYS A 151 -58.33 -18.89 -18.01
CA LYS A 151 -59.75 -19.29 -17.86
C LYS A 151 -60.35 -19.44 -16.47
#